data_AF-X1SP03-F1
#
_entry.id   AF-X1SP03-F1
#
_cell.length_a   1.000
_cell.length_b   1.000
_cell.length_c   1.000
_cell.angle_alpha   90.00
_cell.angle_beta   90.00
_cell.angle_gamma   90.00
#
_symmetry.space_group_name_H-M   'P 1'
#
loop_
_entity.id
_entity.type
_entity.pdbx_description
1 polymer ?
#
loop_
_entity_poly.entity_id
_entity_poly.type
_entity_poly.pdbx_seq_one_letter_code
_entity_poly.pdbx_strand_id
1 'polypeptide(L)'
;MDILSSLNPKQKQAVTTLRGPVLVISGPGSGKTRCLTHRIAYLIQQGVPAKNILAVTFTNKAAQEMKERVRNLLLRSDDSQSIPTIGTFHAICLQILRREIDKLPPENGQGNYQKNFIIYDQTDQVSLIKKLIKELEINPEQFKPKSASETISRAKDELIDCQAYQSKAQEYFPQTMAKIYLAYQTALKQANALDFDDLIMLTVQLFQKKPAILEKYQEKWQYILVDEYQDINTSQYVFTNLLSKKHGNLFVIGDDSQGIYSWRGADFRNILNFEKDHPKA
;
A
#
# COMPACT_ATOMS: atom_id res chain seq x y z
N MET A 1 14.24 -28.01 -13.50
CA MET A 1 14.65 -28.28 -12.10
C MET A 1 13.47 -27.94 -11.19
N ASP A 2 13.15 -28.76 -10.20
CA ASP A 2 11.92 -28.61 -9.40
C ASP A 2 11.94 -27.32 -8.53
N ILE A 3 10.95 -26.43 -8.73
CA ILE A 3 10.76 -25.17 -7.99
C ILE A 3 10.74 -25.42 -6.48
N LEU A 4 10.28 -26.59 -6.03
CA LEU A 4 10.13 -26.91 -4.61
C LEU A 4 11.38 -27.52 -3.98
N SER A 5 12.31 -28.07 -4.78
CA SER A 5 13.45 -28.88 -4.32
C SER A 5 14.26 -28.26 -3.18
N SER A 6 14.38 -26.94 -3.19
CA SER A 6 15.27 -26.19 -2.32
C SER A 6 14.58 -25.64 -1.05
N LEU A 7 13.28 -25.86 -0.90
CA LEU A 7 12.45 -25.36 0.22
C LEU A 7 12.34 -26.39 1.36
N ASN A 8 12.23 -25.90 2.60
CA ASN A 8 11.91 -26.76 3.75
C ASN A 8 10.42 -27.20 3.72
N PRO A 9 9.99 -28.19 4.52
CA PRO A 9 8.61 -28.69 4.48
C PRO A 9 7.52 -27.62 4.72
N LYS A 10 7.73 -26.69 5.66
CA LYS A 10 6.75 -25.60 5.93
C LYS A 10 6.69 -24.59 4.78
N GLN A 11 7.84 -24.24 4.20
CA GLN A 11 7.90 -23.40 3.00
C GLN A 11 7.23 -24.07 1.81
N LYS A 12 7.44 -25.39 1.62
CA LYS A 12 6.75 -26.15 0.57
C LYS A 12 5.24 -26.08 0.76
N GLN A 13 4.75 -26.34 1.98
CA GLN A 13 3.32 -26.23 2.29
C GLN A 13 2.77 -24.84 1.95
N ALA A 14 3.41 -23.76 2.42
CA ALA A 14 3.00 -22.39 2.11
C ALA A 14 3.01 -22.11 0.59
N VAL A 15 4.04 -22.56 -0.11
CA VAL A 15 4.19 -22.39 -1.56
C VAL A 15 3.14 -23.18 -2.34
N THR A 16 2.74 -24.36 -1.89
CA THR A 16 1.80 -25.24 -2.59
C THR A 16 0.33 -25.01 -2.26
N THR A 17 -0.01 -24.27 -1.19
CA THR A 17 -1.41 -23.90 -0.88
C THR A 17 -1.97 -22.92 -1.91
N LEU A 18 -2.50 -23.41 -3.03
CA LEU A 18 -2.87 -22.60 -4.21
C LEU A 18 -4.03 -21.64 -4.01
N ARG A 19 -4.97 -21.89 -3.09
CA ARG A 19 -6.19 -21.08 -2.97
C ARG A 19 -6.40 -20.66 -1.53
N GLY A 20 -7.13 -19.57 -1.36
CA GLY A 20 -7.49 -19.03 -0.07
C GLY A 20 -6.40 -18.15 0.55
N PRO A 21 -6.71 -17.55 1.70
CA PRO A 21 -5.79 -16.71 2.43
C PRO A 21 -4.70 -17.57 3.09
N VAL A 22 -3.47 -17.08 3.13
CA VAL A 22 -2.34 -17.77 3.76
C VAL A 22 -1.50 -16.73 4.49
N LEU A 23 -1.31 -16.94 5.80
CA LEU A 23 -0.37 -16.16 6.62
C LEU A 23 0.87 -17.01 6.91
N VAL A 24 2.05 -16.50 6.53
CA VAL A 24 3.34 -17.09 6.90
C VAL A 24 4.00 -16.22 7.94
N ILE A 25 4.09 -16.72 9.17
CA ILE A 25 4.88 -16.11 10.25
C ILE A 25 6.28 -16.72 10.21
N SER A 26 7.30 -15.87 10.10
CA SER A 26 8.67 -16.35 10.00
C SER A 26 9.67 -15.31 10.49
N GLY A 27 10.58 -15.75 11.36
CA GLY A 27 11.60 -14.88 11.95
C GLY A 27 12.71 -14.46 10.97
N PRO A 28 13.70 -13.70 11.46
CA PRO A 28 14.78 -13.17 10.63
C PRO A 28 15.61 -14.30 10.00
N GLY A 29 16.03 -14.13 8.74
CA GLY A 29 16.87 -15.12 8.04
C GLY A 29 16.18 -16.44 7.66
N SER A 30 14.88 -16.59 7.96
CA SER A 30 14.09 -17.79 7.64
C SER A 30 13.79 -18.01 6.15
N GLY A 31 14.16 -17.04 5.29
CA GLY A 31 13.93 -17.08 3.86
C GLY A 31 12.56 -16.57 3.41
N LYS A 32 12.01 -15.52 4.06
CA LYS A 32 10.76 -14.83 3.67
C LYS A 32 10.64 -14.58 2.17
N THR A 33 11.58 -13.80 1.62
CA THR A 33 11.64 -13.46 0.21
C THR A 33 11.73 -14.70 -0.68
N ARG A 34 12.46 -15.73 -0.23
CA ARG A 34 12.58 -17.00 -0.97
C ARG A 34 11.21 -17.68 -1.07
N CYS A 35 10.51 -17.85 0.05
CA CYS A 35 9.16 -18.42 0.08
C CYS A 35 8.23 -17.69 -0.90
N LEU A 36 8.20 -16.35 -0.84
CA LEU A 36 7.33 -15.53 -1.69
C LEU A 36 7.70 -15.64 -3.18
N THR A 37 8.99 -15.60 -3.55
CA THR A 37 9.41 -15.75 -4.96
C THR A 37 9.11 -17.15 -5.52
N HIS A 38 9.28 -18.20 -4.71
CA HIS A 38 8.95 -19.56 -5.10
C HIS A 38 7.44 -19.75 -5.22
N ARG A 39 6.65 -19.12 -4.34
CA ARG A 39 5.18 -19.09 -4.43
C ARG A 39 4.71 -18.51 -5.77
N ILE A 40 5.28 -17.38 -6.19
CA ILE A 40 4.97 -16.76 -7.49
C ILE A 40 5.31 -17.72 -8.64
N ALA A 41 6.52 -18.28 -8.65
CA ALA A 41 6.95 -19.17 -9.72
C ALA A 41 6.09 -20.46 -9.76
N TYR A 42 5.73 -21.00 -8.59
CA TYR A 42 4.86 -22.16 -8.48
C TYR A 42 3.44 -21.89 -8.98
N LEU A 43 2.84 -20.73 -8.66
CA LEU A 43 1.53 -20.35 -9.20
C LEU A 43 1.53 -20.36 -10.74
N ILE A 44 2.58 -19.80 -11.35
CA ILE A 44 2.74 -19.77 -12.82
C ILE A 44 2.89 -21.18 -13.37
N GLN A 45 3.73 -22.02 -12.75
CA GLN A 45 3.89 -23.43 -13.12
C GLN A 45 2.57 -24.22 -13.04
N GLN A 46 1.68 -23.86 -12.11
CA GLN A 46 0.33 -24.44 -11.97
C GLN A 46 -0.70 -23.82 -12.93
N GLY A 47 -0.26 -23.02 -13.90
CA GLY A 47 -1.09 -22.46 -14.96
C GLY A 47 -1.75 -21.11 -14.65
N VAL A 48 -1.39 -20.45 -13.54
CA VAL A 48 -1.88 -19.10 -13.24
C VAL A 48 -1.19 -18.09 -14.18
N PRO A 49 -1.94 -17.31 -15.00
CA PRO A 49 -1.33 -16.30 -15.84
C PRO A 49 -0.59 -15.26 -14.99
N ALA A 50 0.65 -14.92 -15.34
CA ALA A 50 1.44 -13.98 -14.53
C ALA A 50 0.80 -12.59 -14.39
N LYS A 51 0.03 -12.14 -15.40
CA LYS A 51 -0.78 -10.91 -15.33
C LYS A 51 -1.80 -10.93 -14.19
N ASN A 52 -2.19 -12.12 -13.73
CA ASN A 52 -3.13 -12.37 -12.62
C ASN A 52 -2.50 -12.30 -11.23
N ILE A 53 -1.19 -12.04 -11.13
CA ILE A 53 -0.45 -12.03 -9.88
C ILE A 53 0.06 -10.61 -9.59
N LEU A 54 -0.23 -10.13 -8.39
CA LEU A 54 0.33 -8.91 -7.80
C LEU A 54 1.18 -9.28 -6.59
N ALA A 55 2.44 -8.83 -6.55
CA ALA A 55 3.27 -8.88 -5.36
C ALA A 55 3.69 -7.47 -4.92
N VAL A 56 3.51 -7.18 -3.63
CA VAL A 56 3.75 -5.87 -3.03
C VAL A 56 4.79 -5.97 -1.93
N THR A 57 5.70 -5.00 -1.87
CA THR A 57 6.73 -4.86 -0.83
C THR A 57 6.94 -3.38 -0.49
N PHE A 58 7.85 -3.05 0.42
CA PHE A 58 8.04 -1.68 0.91
C PHE A 58 9.07 -0.88 0.12
N THR A 59 10.12 -1.53 -0.37
CA THR A 59 11.26 -0.82 -0.99
C THR A 59 11.40 -1.18 -2.47
N ASN A 60 11.85 -0.20 -3.27
CA ASN A 60 12.15 -0.43 -4.68
C ASN A 60 13.24 -1.50 -4.86
N LYS A 61 14.21 -1.55 -3.93
CA LYS A 61 15.25 -2.57 -3.91
C LYS A 61 14.67 -3.97 -3.72
N ALA A 62 13.81 -4.19 -2.72
CA ALA A 62 13.15 -5.46 -2.50
C ALA A 62 12.29 -5.87 -3.70
N ALA A 63 11.57 -4.93 -4.32
CA ALA A 63 10.76 -5.20 -5.50
C ALA A 63 11.63 -5.65 -6.70
N GLN A 64 12.78 -5.01 -6.90
CA GLN A 64 13.71 -5.37 -7.98
C GLN A 64 14.37 -6.73 -7.74
N GLU A 65 14.85 -6.98 -6.52
CA GLU A 65 15.42 -8.27 -6.14
C GLU A 65 14.40 -9.41 -6.28
N MET A 66 13.14 -9.17 -5.89
CA MET A 66 12.05 -10.13 -6.05
C MET A 66 11.77 -10.44 -7.53
N LYS A 67 11.74 -9.42 -8.40
CA LYS A 67 11.60 -9.60 -9.86
C LYS A 67 12.71 -10.46 -10.45
N GLU A 68 13.96 -10.18 -10.07
CA GLU A 68 15.12 -10.92 -10.58
C GLU A 68 15.09 -12.38 -10.14
N ARG A 69 14.76 -12.63 -8.86
CA ARG A 69 14.60 -13.99 -8.33
C ARG A 69 13.49 -14.77 -9.04
N VAL A 70 12.31 -14.16 -9.22
CA VAL A 70 11.20 -14.79 -9.96
C VAL A 70 11.62 -15.09 -11.41
N ARG A 71 12.24 -14.14 -12.10
CA ARG A 71 12.73 -14.35 -13.48
C ARG A 71 13.69 -15.54 -13.55
N ASN A 72 14.65 -15.63 -12.63
CA ASN A 72 15.61 -16.73 -12.60
C ASN A 72 14.95 -18.10 -12.34
N LEU A 73 13.87 -18.15 -11.56
CA LEU A 73 13.10 -19.38 -11.33
C LEU A 73 12.30 -19.79 -12.59
N LEU A 74 11.69 -18.83 -13.28
CA LEU A 74 10.91 -19.08 -14.50
C LEU A 74 11.79 -19.53 -15.68
N LEU A 75 12.95 -18.89 -15.89
CA LEU A 75 13.91 -19.29 -16.92
C LEU A 75 14.41 -20.74 -16.75
N ARG A 76 14.46 -21.24 -15.51
CA ARG A 76 14.89 -22.61 -15.19
C ARG A 76 13.78 -23.67 -15.33
N SER A 77 12.54 -23.23 -15.54
CA SER A 77 11.37 -24.09 -15.70
C SER A 77 10.86 -24.16 -17.14
N ASP A 78 11.58 -23.58 -18.10
CA ASP A 78 11.22 -23.51 -19.53
C ASP A 78 9.92 -22.72 -19.81
N ASP A 79 9.45 -21.97 -18.82
CA ASP A 79 8.31 -21.06 -18.91
C ASP A 79 8.80 -19.67 -19.36
N SER A 80 8.64 -19.37 -20.66
CA SER A 80 8.92 -18.03 -21.24
C SER A 80 7.86 -16.97 -20.91
N GLN A 81 7.08 -17.20 -19.85
CA GLN A 81 5.94 -16.39 -19.44
C GLN A 81 6.36 -14.96 -19.04
N SER A 82 5.42 -14.03 -19.22
CA SER A 82 5.56 -12.64 -18.76
C SER A 82 5.83 -12.57 -17.25
N ILE A 83 6.57 -11.57 -16.80
CA ILE A 83 6.82 -11.35 -15.36
C ILE A 83 5.54 -10.76 -14.73
N PRO A 84 5.15 -11.23 -13.53
CA PRO A 84 3.98 -10.69 -12.83
C PRO A 84 4.18 -9.24 -12.39
N THR A 85 3.08 -8.61 -11.93
CA THR A 85 3.17 -7.24 -11.40
C THR A 85 3.85 -7.29 -10.03
N ILE A 86 5.06 -6.75 -9.92
CA ILE A 86 5.81 -6.65 -8.66
C ILE A 86 6.21 -5.18 -8.44
N GLY A 87 5.94 -4.63 -7.26
CA GLY A 87 6.23 -3.23 -6.97
C GLY A 87 6.04 -2.86 -5.50
N THR A 88 6.27 -1.59 -5.17
CA THR A 88 5.92 -1.04 -3.86
C THR A 88 4.45 -0.61 -3.82
N PHE A 89 3.85 -0.50 -2.63
CA PHE A 89 2.50 0.05 -2.47
C PHE A 89 2.33 1.37 -3.25
N HIS A 90 3.26 2.30 -3.05
CA HIS A 90 3.29 3.59 -3.74
C HIS A 90 3.40 3.45 -5.27
N ALA A 91 4.30 2.59 -5.78
CA ALA A 91 4.46 2.42 -7.22
C ALA A 91 3.20 1.82 -7.87
N ILE A 92 2.54 0.87 -7.21
CA ILE A 92 1.29 0.26 -7.68
C ILE A 92 0.15 1.29 -7.66
N CYS A 93 -0.02 2.01 -6.55
CA CYS A 93 -1.05 3.05 -6.41
C CYS A 93 -0.84 4.19 -7.42
N LEU A 94 0.41 4.63 -7.62
CA LEU A 94 0.77 5.60 -8.65
C LEU A 94 0.33 5.14 -10.04
N GLN A 95 0.62 3.88 -10.41
CA GLN A 95 0.19 3.34 -11.70
C GLN A 95 -1.33 3.27 -11.87
N ILE A 96 -2.08 3.05 -10.79
CA ILE A 96 -3.55 3.08 -10.78
C ILE A 96 -4.04 4.51 -10.99
N LEU A 97 -3.56 5.45 -10.16
CA LEU A 97 -3.97 6.85 -10.21
C LEU A 97 -3.61 7.53 -11.54
N ARG A 98 -2.44 7.24 -12.11
CA ARG A 98 -2.08 7.72 -13.45
C ARG A 98 -3.07 7.31 -14.55
N ARG A 99 -3.82 6.22 -14.34
CA ARG A 99 -4.82 5.74 -15.29
C ARG A 99 -6.23 6.21 -14.96
N GLU A 100 -6.57 6.33 -13.68
CA GLU A 100 -7.96 6.36 -13.23
C GLU A 100 -8.31 7.54 -12.29
N ILE A 101 -7.35 8.38 -11.86
CA ILE A 101 -7.61 9.42 -10.84
C ILE A 101 -8.65 10.46 -11.29
N ASP A 102 -8.79 10.69 -12.60
CA ASP A 102 -9.81 11.57 -13.19
C ASP A 102 -11.25 11.06 -12.97
N LYS A 103 -11.41 9.80 -12.56
CA LYS A 103 -12.69 9.18 -12.22
C LYS A 103 -13.07 9.35 -10.76
N LEU A 104 -12.15 9.82 -9.91
CA LEU A 104 -12.46 10.14 -8.53
C LEU A 104 -13.43 11.33 -8.50
N PRO A 105 -14.61 11.20 -7.85
CA PRO A 105 -15.54 12.32 -7.76
C PRO A 105 -14.88 13.53 -7.10
N PRO A 106 -15.18 14.74 -7.58
CA PRO A 106 -14.73 15.96 -6.93
C PRO A 106 -15.35 16.07 -5.53
N GLU A 107 -14.61 16.68 -4.61
CA GLU A 107 -15.09 17.00 -3.26
C GLU A 107 -15.05 18.51 -3.04
N ASN A 108 -15.94 19.01 -2.18
CA ASN A 108 -15.91 20.39 -1.67
C ASN A 108 -15.83 21.49 -2.76
N GLY A 109 -16.53 21.28 -3.88
CA GLY A 109 -16.54 22.24 -4.99
C GLY A 109 -15.21 22.35 -5.77
N GLN A 110 -14.22 21.51 -5.45
CA GLN A 110 -12.96 21.46 -6.19
C GLN A 110 -13.16 20.68 -7.51
N GLY A 111 -12.34 20.97 -8.53
CA GLY A 111 -12.38 20.25 -9.79
C GLY A 111 -11.89 18.80 -9.70
N ASN A 112 -12.07 18.04 -10.78
CA ASN A 112 -11.51 16.69 -10.89
C ASN A 112 -9.97 16.71 -10.81
N TYR A 113 -9.38 15.62 -10.33
CA TYR A 113 -7.93 15.42 -10.46
C TYR A 113 -7.55 15.22 -11.93
N GLN A 114 -6.34 15.62 -12.29
CA GLN A 114 -5.79 15.36 -13.62
C GLN A 114 -4.72 14.28 -13.55
N LYS A 115 -4.61 13.44 -14.59
CA LYS A 115 -3.69 12.28 -14.61
C LYS A 115 -2.20 12.66 -14.60
N ASN A 116 -1.86 13.89 -14.99
CA ASN A 116 -0.51 14.42 -15.08
C ASN A 116 -0.04 15.12 -13.78
N PHE A 117 -0.60 14.76 -12.63
CA PHE A 117 -0.20 15.32 -11.33
C PHE A 117 1.29 15.20 -11.03
N ILE A 118 1.84 16.10 -10.23
CA ILE A 118 3.21 16.00 -9.70
C ILE A 118 3.22 15.35 -8.32
N ILE A 119 4.36 14.80 -7.90
CA ILE A 119 4.51 14.17 -6.59
C ILE A 119 5.40 15.07 -5.73
N TYR A 120 4.89 15.50 -4.57
CA TYR A 120 5.63 16.28 -3.60
C TYR A 120 6.42 15.36 -2.67
N ASP A 121 7.74 15.57 -2.61
CA ASP A 121 8.59 14.89 -1.65
C ASP A 121 8.49 15.53 -0.25
N GLN A 122 9.18 14.97 0.74
CA GLN A 122 9.12 15.48 2.11
C GLN A 122 9.57 16.94 2.23
N THR A 123 10.52 17.38 1.42
CA THR A 123 11.01 18.76 1.42
C THR A 123 9.96 19.71 0.82
N ASP A 124 9.31 19.32 -0.26
CA ASP A 124 8.19 20.06 -0.85
C ASP A 124 7.03 20.20 0.13
N GLN A 125 6.65 19.11 0.80
CA GLN A 125 5.56 19.08 1.79
C GLN A 125 5.83 20.04 2.96
N VAL A 126 7.01 19.95 3.57
CA VAL A 126 7.40 20.81 4.70
C VAL A 126 7.46 22.27 4.28
N SER A 127 7.96 22.56 3.07
CA SER A 127 8.03 23.92 2.52
C SER A 127 6.65 24.51 2.28
N LEU A 128 5.72 23.73 1.70
CA LEU A 128 4.34 24.15 1.52
C LEU A 128 3.64 24.41 2.85
N ILE A 129 3.78 23.51 3.82
CA ILE A 129 3.19 23.69 5.15
C ILE A 129 3.74 24.94 5.85
N LYS A 130 5.05 25.20 5.74
CA LYS A 130 5.67 26.42 6.29
C LYS A 130 5.07 27.69 5.70
N LYS A 131 4.82 27.71 4.39
CA LYS A 131 4.16 28.82 3.71
C LYS A 131 2.73 29.01 4.25
N LEU A 132 1.95 27.94 4.34
CA LEU A 132 0.56 27.98 4.80
C LEU A 132 0.41 28.41 6.26
N ILE A 133 1.31 27.96 7.14
CA ILE A 133 1.32 28.40 8.56
C ILE A 133 1.48 29.92 8.65
N LYS A 134 2.33 30.51 7.81
CA LYS A 134 2.51 31.97 7.73
C LYS A 134 1.26 32.66 7.19
N GLU A 135 0.66 32.13 6.12
CA GLU A 135 -0.54 32.71 5.49
C GLU A 135 -1.78 32.64 6.39
N LEU A 136 -1.88 31.60 7.22
CA LEU A 136 -2.97 31.42 8.18
C LEU A 136 -2.73 32.16 9.51
N GLU A 137 -1.63 32.91 9.63
CA GLU A 137 -1.24 33.62 10.86
C GLU A 137 -1.13 32.70 12.09
N ILE A 138 -0.70 31.45 11.88
CA ILE A 138 -0.54 30.46 12.95
C ILE A 138 0.86 30.58 13.55
N ASN A 139 0.95 30.50 14.89
CA ASN A 139 2.22 30.57 15.60
C ASN A 139 3.16 29.38 15.23
N PRO A 140 4.31 29.63 14.58
CA PRO A 140 5.23 28.58 14.14
C PRO A 140 6.00 27.90 15.29
N GLU A 141 6.05 28.50 16.47
CA GLU A 141 6.64 27.87 17.67
C GLU A 141 5.73 26.77 18.22
N GLN A 142 4.40 26.96 18.11
CA GLN A 142 3.41 25.96 18.52
C GLN A 142 3.19 24.89 17.44
N PHE A 143 3.21 25.28 16.17
CA PHE A 143 2.99 24.39 15.03
C PHE A 143 4.22 24.39 14.13
N LYS A 144 5.18 23.50 14.44
CA LYS A 144 6.37 23.35 13.60
C LYS A 144 6.00 22.66 12.28
N PRO A 145 6.45 23.17 11.10
CA PRO A 145 6.05 22.61 9.81
C PRO A 145 6.31 21.11 9.65
N LYS A 146 7.44 20.61 10.15
CA LYS A 146 7.77 19.18 10.14
C LYS A 146 6.78 18.35 10.96
N SER A 147 6.47 18.78 12.18
CA SER A 147 5.52 18.09 13.07
C SER A 147 4.09 18.12 12.53
N ALA A 148 3.69 19.22 11.88
CA ALA A 148 2.43 19.31 11.16
C ALA A 148 2.38 18.32 9.98
N SER A 149 3.45 18.24 9.18
CA SER A 149 3.58 17.25 8.08
C SER A 149 3.44 15.81 8.59
N GLU A 150 4.15 15.47 9.68
CA GLU A 150 4.07 14.13 10.31
C GLU A 150 2.69 13.83 10.90
N THR A 151 1.94 14.85 11.32
CA THR A 151 0.56 14.69 11.82
C THR A 151 -0.42 14.43 10.68
N ILE A 152 -0.27 15.17 9.57
CA ILE A 152 -1.05 14.96 8.35
C ILE A 152 -0.78 13.57 7.77
N SER A 153 0.50 13.19 7.69
CA SER A 153 0.91 11.86 7.19
C SER A 153 0.26 10.73 7.98
N ARG A 154 0.34 10.78 9.32
CA ARG A 154 -0.35 9.82 10.21
C ARG A 154 -1.87 9.80 10.01
N ALA A 155 -2.50 10.94 9.78
CA ALA A 155 -3.94 10.98 9.50
C ALA A 155 -4.27 10.27 8.18
N LYS A 156 -3.49 10.49 7.12
CA LYS A 156 -3.64 9.84 5.82
C LYS A 156 -3.39 8.33 5.89
N ASP A 157 -2.40 7.91 6.65
CA ASP A 157 -2.11 6.48 6.90
C ASP A 157 -3.30 5.77 7.57
N GLU A 158 -4.05 6.47 8.41
CA GLU A 158 -5.30 6.01 9.03
C GLU A 158 -6.57 6.25 8.18
N LEU A 159 -6.40 6.66 6.92
CA LEU A 159 -7.48 7.01 5.99
C LEU A 159 -8.42 8.12 6.51
N ILE A 160 -7.88 9.04 7.33
CA ILE A 160 -8.61 10.21 7.84
C ILE A 160 -8.30 11.41 6.94
N ASP A 161 -9.27 11.79 6.10
CA ASP A 161 -9.18 13.01 5.28
C ASP A 161 -9.32 14.30 6.11
N CYS A 162 -9.07 15.45 5.48
CA CYS A 162 -9.08 16.73 6.17
C CYS A 162 -10.46 17.08 6.76
N GLN A 163 -11.56 16.62 6.14
CA GLN A 163 -12.93 16.81 6.61
C GLN A 163 -13.22 15.93 7.83
N ALA A 164 -12.88 14.65 7.77
CA ALA A 164 -12.99 13.71 8.87
C ALA A 164 -12.11 14.15 10.05
N TYR A 165 -10.89 14.62 9.78
CA TYR A 165 -10.01 15.18 10.80
C TYR A 165 -10.64 16.40 11.46
N GLN A 166 -11.18 17.33 10.68
CA GLN A 166 -11.88 18.52 11.18
C GLN A 166 -13.10 18.16 12.04
N SER A 167 -13.88 17.16 11.64
CA SER A 167 -15.07 16.73 12.39
C SER A 167 -14.76 16.16 13.78
N LYS A 168 -13.58 15.57 13.94
CA LYS A 168 -13.09 14.99 15.21
C LYS A 168 -12.26 15.97 16.04
N ALA A 169 -11.89 17.11 15.47
CA ALA A 169 -11.00 18.08 16.10
C ALA A 169 -11.70 18.81 17.25
N GLN A 170 -11.47 18.33 18.46
CA GLN A 170 -11.85 19.00 19.70
C GLN A 170 -10.65 19.79 20.22
N GLU A 171 -10.91 20.87 20.96
CA GLU A 171 -9.86 21.75 21.53
C GLU A 171 -9.03 22.55 20.50
N TYR A 172 -8.29 23.52 21.01
CA TYR A 172 -7.58 24.51 20.19
C TYR A 172 -6.53 23.88 19.27
N PHE A 173 -5.73 22.92 19.77
CA PHE A 173 -4.62 22.36 19.00
C PHE A 173 -5.10 21.49 17.82
N PRO A 174 -5.99 20.50 18.00
CA PRO A 174 -6.55 19.74 16.88
C PRO A 174 -7.33 20.60 15.89
N GLN A 175 -8.05 21.64 16.34
CA GLN A 175 -8.76 22.56 15.45
C GLN A 175 -7.81 23.35 14.55
N THR A 176 -6.71 23.83 15.12
CA THR A 176 -5.69 24.56 14.36
C THR A 176 -4.98 23.62 13.37
N MET A 177 -4.68 22.39 13.79
CA MET A 177 -4.14 21.37 12.88
C MET A 177 -5.11 21.04 11.74
N ALA A 178 -6.43 20.97 12.01
CA ALA A 178 -7.43 20.75 10.97
C ALA A 178 -7.44 21.88 9.92
N LYS A 179 -7.27 23.14 10.34
CA LYS A 179 -7.14 24.28 9.41
C LYS A 179 -5.91 24.14 8.53
N ILE A 180 -4.75 23.78 9.10
CA ILE A 180 -3.52 23.55 8.34
C ILE A 180 -3.72 22.40 7.34
N TYR A 181 -4.31 21.28 7.77
CA TYR A 181 -4.52 20.13 6.89
C TYR A 181 -5.46 20.45 5.73
N LEU A 182 -6.59 21.13 6.00
CA LEU A 182 -7.50 21.57 4.94
C LEU A 182 -6.82 22.50 3.94
N ALA A 183 -6.06 23.49 4.42
CA ALA A 183 -5.32 24.41 3.56
C ALA A 183 -4.25 23.68 2.73
N TYR A 184 -3.55 22.73 3.35
CA TYR A 184 -2.54 21.90 2.71
C TYR A 184 -3.11 21.04 1.58
N GLN A 185 -4.20 20.30 1.84
CA GLN A 185 -4.83 19.45 0.84
C GLN A 185 -5.43 20.29 -0.31
N THR A 186 -5.96 21.48 0.00
CA THR A 186 -6.46 22.43 -0.98
C THR A 186 -5.32 22.94 -1.89
N ALA A 187 -4.19 23.32 -1.30
CA ALA A 187 -3.03 23.79 -2.06
C ALA A 187 -2.43 22.70 -2.96
N LEU A 188 -2.31 21.46 -2.46
CA LEU A 188 -1.90 20.31 -3.27
C LEU A 188 -2.83 20.13 -4.48
N LYS A 189 -4.14 20.15 -4.25
CA LYS A 189 -5.12 19.99 -5.33
C LYS A 189 -4.99 21.10 -6.38
N GLN A 190 -4.87 22.35 -5.96
CA GLN A 190 -4.73 23.50 -6.87
C GLN A 190 -3.47 23.40 -7.72
N ALA A 191 -2.38 22.88 -7.16
CA ALA A 191 -1.13 22.62 -7.87
C ALA A 191 -1.19 21.35 -8.75
N ASN A 192 -2.31 20.63 -8.78
CA ASN A 192 -2.43 19.28 -9.35
C ASN A 192 -1.27 18.39 -8.83
N ALA A 193 -1.03 18.43 -7.53
CA ALA A 193 0.02 17.71 -6.85
C ALA A 193 -0.59 16.71 -5.86
N LEU A 194 0.12 15.62 -5.62
CA LEU A 194 -0.14 14.64 -4.56
C LEU A 194 1.13 14.47 -3.73
N ASP A 195 1.00 14.16 -2.45
CA ASP A 195 2.12 13.61 -1.69
C ASP A 195 2.17 12.06 -1.77
N PHE A 196 3.12 11.45 -1.07
CA PHE A 196 3.25 9.99 -1.07
C PHE A 196 2.05 9.29 -0.42
N ASP A 197 1.52 9.84 0.67
CA ASP A 197 0.43 9.23 1.43
C ASP A 197 -0.90 9.32 0.65
N ASP A 198 -1.09 10.41 -0.11
CA ASP A 198 -2.20 10.57 -1.06
C ASP A 198 -2.25 9.44 -2.09
N LEU A 199 -1.10 8.88 -2.51
CA LEU A 199 -1.11 7.81 -3.50
C LEU A 199 -1.94 6.63 -3.02
N ILE A 200 -1.76 6.21 -1.77
CA ILE A 200 -2.46 5.04 -1.21
C ILE A 200 -3.88 5.45 -0.82
N MET A 201 -4.02 6.53 -0.07
CA MET A 201 -5.31 7.01 0.44
C MET A 201 -6.31 7.29 -0.69
N LEU A 202 -5.91 8.03 -1.74
CA LEU A 202 -6.80 8.33 -2.86
C LEU A 202 -7.10 7.10 -3.71
N THR A 203 -6.19 6.12 -3.78
CA THR A 203 -6.48 4.84 -4.45
C THR A 203 -7.55 4.06 -3.70
N VAL A 204 -7.46 4.00 -2.37
CA VAL A 204 -8.50 3.39 -1.52
C VAL A 204 -9.83 4.11 -1.70
N GLN A 205 -9.85 5.44 -1.64
CA GLN A 205 -11.07 6.21 -1.87
C GLN A 205 -11.65 5.99 -3.27
N LEU A 206 -10.81 5.92 -4.31
CA LEU A 206 -11.23 5.63 -5.68
C LEU A 206 -11.94 4.28 -5.75
N PHE A 207 -11.36 3.24 -5.17
CA PHE A 207 -11.96 1.91 -5.14
C PHE A 207 -13.27 1.87 -4.38
N GLN A 208 -13.36 2.53 -3.22
CA GLN A 208 -14.59 2.59 -2.43
C GLN A 208 -15.71 3.36 -3.14
N LYS A 209 -15.38 4.49 -3.79
CA LYS A 209 -16.37 5.34 -4.49
C LYS A 209 -16.72 4.85 -5.89
N LYS A 210 -15.85 4.05 -6.52
CA LYS A 210 -16.05 3.51 -7.87
C LYS A 210 -15.82 1.98 -7.88
N PRO A 211 -16.78 1.19 -7.40
CA PRO A 211 -16.65 -0.27 -7.32
C PRO A 211 -16.32 -0.95 -8.66
N ALA A 212 -16.81 -0.42 -9.79
CA ALA A 212 -16.48 -0.95 -11.11
C ALA A 212 -14.98 -0.83 -11.46
N ILE A 213 -14.30 0.22 -10.96
CA ILE A 213 -12.84 0.36 -11.11
C ILE A 213 -12.14 -0.67 -10.23
N LEU A 214 -12.56 -0.83 -8.97
CA LEU A 214 -12.02 -1.88 -8.10
C LEU A 214 -12.17 -3.26 -8.75
N GLU A 215 -13.35 -3.59 -9.27
CA GLU A 215 -13.64 -4.87 -9.92
C GLU A 215 -12.70 -5.16 -11.09
N LYS A 216 -12.41 -4.15 -11.93
CA LYS A 216 -11.40 -4.26 -13.01
C LYS A 216 -10.03 -4.71 -12.48
N TYR A 217 -9.60 -4.20 -11.34
CA TYR A 217 -8.31 -4.59 -10.74
C TYR A 217 -8.38 -5.92 -9.99
N GLN A 218 -9.52 -6.26 -9.39
CA GLN A 218 -9.73 -7.58 -8.77
C GLN A 218 -9.70 -8.70 -9.82
N GLU A 219 -10.39 -8.50 -10.95
CA GLU A 219 -10.35 -9.44 -12.09
C GLU A 219 -8.95 -9.57 -12.69
N LYS A 220 -8.23 -8.45 -12.74
CA LYS A 220 -6.84 -8.44 -13.19
C LYS A 220 -5.94 -9.15 -12.21
N TRP A 221 -6.05 -8.95 -10.90
CA TRP A 221 -5.13 -9.47 -9.89
C TRP A 221 -5.84 -10.44 -8.96
N GLN A 222 -5.90 -11.70 -9.38
CA GLN A 222 -6.59 -12.77 -8.68
C GLN A 222 -5.78 -13.36 -7.51
N TYR A 223 -4.47 -13.13 -7.51
CA TYR A 223 -3.51 -13.54 -6.49
C TYR A 223 -2.74 -12.34 -5.99
N ILE A 224 -2.80 -12.09 -4.68
CA ILE A 224 -2.14 -10.95 -4.05
C ILE A 224 -1.15 -11.47 -3.02
N LEU A 225 0.10 -11.06 -3.17
CA LEU A 225 1.19 -11.40 -2.26
C LEU A 225 1.72 -10.14 -1.61
N VAL A 226 1.86 -10.14 -0.28
CA VAL A 226 2.40 -9.00 0.47
C VAL A 226 3.58 -9.45 1.33
N ASP A 227 4.71 -8.80 1.13
CA ASP A 227 5.93 -8.96 1.92
C ASP A 227 5.95 -7.98 3.10
N GLU A 228 6.69 -8.33 4.16
CA GLU A 228 6.82 -7.54 5.39
C GLU A 228 5.47 -7.08 5.97
N TYR A 229 4.51 -8.00 6.06
CA TYR A 229 3.12 -7.70 6.45
C TYR A 229 2.99 -7.10 7.86
N GLN A 230 3.99 -7.29 8.73
CA GLN A 230 4.03 -6.66 10.05
C GLN A 230 4.21 -5.13 10.01
N ASP A 231 4.68 -4.58 8.89
CA ASP A 231 5.03 -3.17 8.74
C ASP A 231 3.95 -2.35 8.04
N ILE A 232 2.81 -2.96 7.68
CA ILE A 232 1.75 -2.26 6.96
C ILE A 232 0.93 -1.37 7.90
N ASN A 233 0.59 -0.17 7.42
CA ASN A 233 -0.36 0.72 8.09
C ASN A 233 -1.82 0.46 7.63
N THR A 234 -2.78 1.15 8.23
CA THR A 234 -4.22 0.99 7.95
C THR A 234 -4.55 1.18 6.48
N SER A 235 -4.02 2.21 5.81
CA SER A 235 -4.29 2.47 4.39
C SER A 235 -3.83 1.34 3.48
N GLN A 236 -2.64 0.78 3.74
CA GLN A 236 -2.06 -0.34 3.01
C GLN A 236 -2.82 -1.65 3.25
N TYR A 237 -3.25 -1.88 4.49
CA TYR A 237 -4.12 -3.00 4.85
C TYR A 237 -5.45 -2.93 4.09
N VAL A 238 -6.15 -1.78 4.13
CA VAL A 238 -7.43 -1.61 3.44
C VAL A 238 -7.27 -1.74 1.94
N PHE A 239 -6.22 -1.18 1.35
CA PHE A 239 -5.89 -1.35 -0.07
C PHE A 239 -5.74 -2.84 -0.44
N THR A 240 -4.98 -3.59 0.35
CA THR A 240 -4.74 -5.03 0.14
C THR A 240 -6.04 -5.83 0.26
N ASN A 241 -6.83 -5.57 1.31
CA ASN A 241 -8.07 -6.28 1.56
C ASN A 241 -9.13 -5.98 0.48
N LEU A 242 -9.25 -4.73 0.03
CA LEU A 242 -10.14 -4.37 -1.07
C LEU A 242 -9.82 -5.18 -2.33
N LEU A 243 -8.54 -5.28 -2.70
CA LEU A 243 -8.14 -6.03 -3.89
C LEU A 243 -8.32 -7.55 -3.71
N SER A 244 -8.04 -8.09 -2.53
CA SER A 244 -8.10 -9.56 -2.33
C SER A 244 -9.52 -10.09 -2.18
N LYS A 245 -10.46 -9.25 -1.73
CA LYS A 245 -11.81 -9.64 -1.30
C LYS A 245 -12.59 -10.50 -2.30
N LYS A 246 -12.46 -10.26 -3.61
CA LYS A 246 -13.23 -10.97 -4.64
C LYS A 246 -12.80 -12.42 -4.83
N HIS A 247 -11.50 -12.69 -4.84
CA HIS A 247 -10.95 -14.03 -5.10
C HIS A 247 -10.48 -14.74 -3.83
N GLY A 248 -10.20 -14.00 -2.75
CA GLY A 248 -9.78 -14.53 -1.46
C GLY A 248 -8.37 -15.14 -1.44
N ASN A 249 -7.57 -14.98 -2.50
CA ASN A 249 -6.20 -15.52 -2.57
C ASN A 249 -5.18 -14.48 -2.12
N LEU A 250 -5.18 -14.19 -0.81
CA LEU A 250 -4.23 -13.29 -0.17
C LEU A 250 -3.13 -14.10 0.52
N PHE A 251 -1.89 -13.99 0.05
CA PHE A 251 -0.72 -14.59 0.67
C PHE A 251 0.11 -13.49 1.34
N VAL A 252 0.24 -13.55 2.65
CA VAL A 252 1.01 -12.55 3.42
C VAL A 252 2.14 -13.23 4.16
N ILE A 253 3.29 -12.56 4.21
CA ILE A 253 4.43 -13.03 4.97
C ILE A 253 4.96 -11.91 5.85
N GLY A 254 5.26 -12.24 7.09
CA GLY A 254 5.76 -11.27 8.05
C GLY A 254 6.54 -11.92 9.18
N ASP A 255 7.11 -11.07 10.03
CA ASP A 255 7.90 -11.44 11.19
C ASP A 255 7.23 -10.87 12.45
N ASP A 256 6.91 -11.74 13.40
CA ASP A 256 6.27 -11.37 14.66
C ASP A 256 7.23 -10.70 15.65
N SER A 257 8.54 -10.88 15.48
CA SER A 257 9.60 -10.34 16.34
C SER A 257 10.16 -8.99 15.87
N GLN A 258 9.87 -8.57 14.63
CA GLN A 258 10.43 -7.37 14.00
C GLN A 258 9.43 -6.23 13.75
N GLY A 259 8.34 -6.13 14.51
CA GLY A 259 7.40 -5.00 14.44
C GLY A 259 8.00 -3.66 14.93
N ILE A 260 9.07 -3.19 14.29
CA ILE A 260 9.87 -2.02 14.69
C ILE A 260 9.41 -0.70 14.04
N TYR A 261 8.39 -0.73 13.18
CA TYR A 261 7.84 0.45 12.49
C TYR A 261 6.54 1.01 13.10
N SER A 262 6.24 0.70 14.36
CA SER A 262 5.10 1.27 15.08
C SER A 262 5.06 2.81 15.04
N TRP A 263 6.22 3.47 14.96
CA TRP A 263 6.36 4.93 14.81
C TRP A 263 5.93 5.48 13.44
N ARG A 264 5.74 4.62 12.42
CA ARG A 264 5.20 4.95 11.09
C ARG A 264 3.74 4.53 10.90
N GLY A 265 3.01 4.26 12.00
CA GLY A 265 1.62 3.82 11.92
C GLY A 265 1.44 2.36 11.47
N ALA A 266 2.51 1.55 11.47
CA ALA A 266 2.38 0.11 11.28
C ALA A 266 1.53 -0.47 12.41
N ASP A 267 0.45 -1.16 12.06
CA ASP A 267 -0.45 -1.77 13.04
C ASP A 267 -0.21 -3.28 13.10
N PHE A 268 0.58 -3.70 14.08
CA PHE A 268 0.84 -5.12 14.34
C PHE A 268 -0.45 -5.92 14.58
N ARG A 269 -1.57 -5.29 14.95
CA ARG A 269 -2.86 -5.97 15.07
C ARG A 269 -3.33 -6.54 13.73
N ASN A 270 -2.86 -6.04 12.59
CA ASN A 270 -3.19 -6.59 11.27
C ASN A 270 -2.68 -8.03 11.10
N ILE A 271 -1.50 -8.38 11.63
CA ILE A 271 -1.00 -9.76 11.57
C ILE A 271 -1.79 -10.65 12.55
N LEU A 272 -2.08 -10.14 13.75
CA LEU A 272 -2.79 -10.88 14.80
C LEU A 272 -4.27 -11.11 14.48
N ASN A 273 -4.89 -10.19 13.75
CA ASN A 273 -6.30 -10.28 13.37
C ASN A 273 -6.51 -10.90 11.99
N PHE A 274 -5.43 -11.30 11.29
CA PHE A 274 -5.55 -11.89 9.96
C PHE A 274 -6.52 -13.07 9.92
N GLU A 275 -6.45 -13.99 10.89
CA GLU A 275 -7.37 -15.14 10.98
C GLU A 275 -8.82 -14.72 11.28
N LYS A 276 -9.03 -13.59 11.97
CA LYS A 276 -10.38 -13.04 12.22
C LYS A 276 -10.96 -12.42 10.95
N ASP A 277 -10.14 -11.70 10.21
CA ASP A 277 -10.54 -11.03 8.97
C ASP A 277 -10.67 -12.02 7.80
N HIS A 278 -9.93 -13.13 7.89
CA HIS A 278 -9.89 -14.21 6.91
C HIS A 278 -10.09 -15.57 7.60
N PRO A 279 -11.33 -15.96 7.98
CA PRO A 279 -11.62 -17.19 8.75
C PRO A 279 -11.26 -18.52 8.08
N LYS A 280 -10.77 -18.49 6.83
CA LYS A 280 -10.34 -19.66 6.06
C LYS A 280 -8.81 -19.73 5.91
N ALA A 281 -8.08 -18.91 6.65
CA ALA A 281 -6.61 -18.84 6.65
C ALA A 281 -5.97 -20.05 7.34
#